data_AF-X1JKR0-F1
#
_entry.id   AF-X1JKR0-F1
#
_cell.length_a   1.000
_cell.length_b   1.000
_cell.length_c   1.000
_cell.angle_alpha   90.00
_cell.angle_beta   90.00
_cell.angle_gamma   90.00
#
_symmetry.space_group_name_H-M   'P 1'
#
loop_
_entity.id
_entity.type
_entity.pdbx_description
1 polymer ?
#
loop_
_entity_poly.entity_id
_entity_poly.type
_entity_poly.pdbx_seq_one_letter_code
_entity_poly.pdbx_strand_id
1 'polypeptide(L)'
;RLAERGLRSAYHIAAIAEQGPRQLRELARKLTRGRLQIQFRHENLDRFITELDRSTNRVAFAMIVAAIILGSAVILGMGVGPKVPYTENVPVLGLLGFLVAGLLGIWLAFAILRSGRL
;
A
#
# COMPACT_ATOMS: atom_id res chain seq x y z
N ARG A 1 47.66 41.66 6.62
CA ARG A 1 46.95 40.45 6.10
C ARG A 1 46.42 39.53 7.20
N LEU A 2 47.14 39.24 8.31
CA LEU A 2 46.60 38.47 9.45
C LEU A 2 45.67 39.31 10.36
N ALA A 3 46.02 40.57 10.62
CA ALA A 3 45.22 41.48 11.47
C ALA A 3 43.81 41.75 10.90
N GLU A 4 43.69 41.95 9.58
CA GLU A 4 42.41 42.19 8.90
C GLU A 4 41.50 40.96 8.90
N ARG A 5 42.06 39.76 8.95
CA ARG A 5 41.30 38.51 9.09
C ARG A 5 40.77 38.35 10.51
N GLY A 6 41.54 38.74 11.52
CA GLY A 6 41.11 38.73 12.92
C GLY A 6 39.94 39.67 13.19
N LEU A 7 39.99 40.90 12.67
CA LEU A 7 38.93 41.90 12.84
C LEU A 7 37.61 41.49 12.18
N ARG A 8 37.66 40.87 10.99
CA ARG A 8 36.45 40.36 10.33
C ARG A 8 35.84 39.18 11.08
N SER A 9 36.66 38.24 11.57
CA SER A 9 36.17 37.13 12.40
C SER A 9 35.55 37.61 13.71
N ALA A 10 36.15 38.61 14.36
CA ALA A 10 35.59 39.21 15.57
C ALA A 10 34.22 39.86 15.31
N TYR A 11 34.07 40.58 14.19
CA TYR A 11 32.79 41.16 13.78
C TYR A 11 31.73 40.09 13.49
N HIS A 12 32.09 39.00 12.82
CA HIS A 12 31.17 37.88 12.59
C HIS A 12 30.72 37.20 13.89
N ILE A 13 31.62 37.00 14.85
CA ILE A 13 31.27 36.43 16.17
C ILE A 13 30.34 37.38 16.93
N ALA A 14 30.62 38.69 16.93
CA ALA A 14 29.75 39.68 17.55
C ALA A 14 28.36 39.72 16.90
N ALA A 15 28.28 39.66 15.57
CA ALA A 15 27.01 39.63 14.85
C ALA A 15 26.18 38.37 15.16
N ILE A 16 26.82 37.20 15.28
CA ILE A 16 26.14 35.96 15.67
C ILE A 16 25.66 36.02 17.13
N ALA A 17 26.48 36.57 18.03
CA ALA A 17 26.12 36.76 19.43
C ALA A 17 24.92 37.71 19.60
N GLU A 18 24.77 38.69 18.72
CA GLU A 18 23.63 39.62 18.72
C GLU A 18 22.34 38.98 18.15
N GLN A 19 22.47 38.12 17.13
CA GLN A 19 21.34 37.51 16.43
C GLN A 19 20.83 36.21 17.08
N GLY A 20 21.72 35.43 17.70
CA GLY A 20 21.40 34.19 18.41
C GLY A 20 20.26 34.32 19.44
N PRO A 21 20.29 35.28 20.38
CA PRO A 21 19.23 35.42 21.37
C PRO A 21 17.87 35.79 20.75
N ARG A 22 17.84 36.43 19.56
CA ARG A 22 16.58 36.71 18.86
C ARG A 22 15.94 35.41 18.33
N GLN A 23 16.75 34.54 17.72
CA GLN A 23 16.29 33.24 17.21
C GLN A 23 15.83 32.31 18.36
N LEU A 24 16.57 32.28 19.48
CA LEU A 24 16.18 31.50 20.65
C LEU A 24 14.85 31.99 21.26
N ARG A 25 14.65 33.31 21.34
CA ARG A 25 13.37 33.90 21.79
C ARG A 25 12.23 33.58 20.83
N GLU A 26 12.49 33.43 19.55
CA GLU A 26 11.48 33.09 18.56
C GLU A 26 11.10 31.61 18.63
N LEU A 27 12.08 30.72 18.81
CA LEU A 27 11.87 29.29 19.04
C LEU A 27 11.11 29.05 20.35
N ALA A 28 11.52 29.68 21.44
CA ALA A 28 10.81 29.64 22.73
C ALA A 28 9.37 30.16 22.59
N ARG A 29 9.15 31.27 21.86
CA ARG A 29 7.80 31.78 21.57
C ARG A 29 6.96 30.81 20.73
N LYS A 30 7.56 30.09 19.76
CA LYS A 30 6.85 29.07 18.97
C LYS A 30 6.50 27.84 19.84
N LEU A 31 7.38 27.43 20.74
CA LEU A 31 7.16 26.37 21.73
C LEU A 31 6.04 26.74 22.72
N THR A 32 6.14 27.89 23.41
CA THR A 32 5.16 28.32 24.41
C THR A 32 3.77 28.56 23.83
N ARG A 33 3.69 29.01 22.57
CA ARG A 33 2.41 29.21 21.87
C ARG A 33 1.82 27.93 21.27
N GLY A 34 2.48 26.78 21.44
CA GLY A 34 2.05 25.51 20.82
C GLY A 34 2.04 25.55 19.29
N ARG A 35 2.69 26.55 18.67
CA ARG A 35 2.73 26.73 17.21
C ARG A 35 3.91 26.01 16.56
N LEU A 36 4.57 25.13 17.31
CA LEU A 36 5.60 24.28 16.76
C LEU A 36 4.92 23.17 15.95
N GLN A 37 4.75 23.42 14.65
CA GLN A 37 4.25 22.40 13.73
C GLN A 37 5.41 21.51 13.32
N ILE A 38 5.42 20.28 13.83
CA ILE A 38 6.30 19.23 13.32
C ILE A 38 5.67 18.76 12.01
N GLN A 39 6.29 19.10 10.87
CA GLN A 39 5.93 18.48 9.59
C GLN A 39 6.46 17.05 9.58
N PHE A 40 5.65 16.11 10.04
CA PHE A 40 5.93 14.69 9.87
C PHE A 40 5.75 14.33 8.40
N ARG A 41 6.83 14.44 7.61
CA ARG A 41 6.88 13.84 6.28
C ARG A 41 7.09 12.34 6.46
N HIS A 42 6.01 11.57 6.52
CA HIS A 42 6.09 10.11 6.58
C HIS A 42 6.55 9.57 5.23
N GLU A 43 7.86 9.50 5.03
CA GLU A 43 8.41 8.74 3.92
C GLU A 43 8.11 7.25 4.16
N ASN A 44 7.56 6.57 3.15
CA ASN A 44 7.14 5.17 3.11
C ASN A 44 5.70 4.82 3.51
N LEU A 45 4.88 5.74 4.02
CA LEU A 45 3.47 5.43 4.27
C LEU A 45 2.70 5.15 2.96
N ASP A 46 3.00 5.91 1.91
CA ASP A 46 2.42 5.70 0.57
C ASP A 46 2.77 4.31 0.01
N ARG A 47 4.00 3.84 0.24
CA ARG A 47 4.42 2.48 -0.13
C ARG A 47 3.64 1.43 0.66
N PHE A 48 3.50 1.62 1.96
CA PHE A 48 2.70 0.70 2.79
C PHE A 48 1.25 0.63 2.33
N ILE A 49 0.61 1.77 2.09
CA ILE A 49 -0.76 1.86 1.58
C ILE A 49 -0.87 1.12 0.24
N THR A 50 0.09 1.32 -0.66
CA THR A 50 0.10 0.66 -1.98
C THR A 50 0.24 -0.86 -1.86
N GLU A 51 1.09 -1.36 -0.98
CA GLU A 51 1.23 -2.81 -0.75
C GLU A 51 -0.01 -3.40 -0.07
N LEU A 52 -0.61 -2.66 0.86
CA LEU A 52 -1.84 -3.07 1.53
C LEU A 52 -3.01 -3.18 0.54
N ASP A 53 -3.16 -2.21 -0.36
CA ASP A 53 -4.18 -2.22 -1.40
C ASP A 53 -4.00 -3.43 -2.34
N ARG A 54 -2.77 -3.72 -2.77
CA ARG A 54 -2.46 -4.91 -3.58
C ARG A 54 -2.79 -6.21 -2.85
N SER A 55 -2.44 -6.34 -1.58
CA SER A 55 -2.78 -7.54 -0.79
C SER A 55 -4.28 -7.69 -0.63
N THR A 56 -4.99 -6.59 -0.35
CA THR A 56 -6.46 -6.58 -0.24
C THR A 56 -7.12 -7.05 -1.53
N ASN A 57 -6.67 -6.54 -2.67
CA ASN A 57 -7.19 -6.96 -3.98
C ASN A 57 -6.94 -8.44 -4.27
N ARG A 58 -5.76 -8.97 -3.92
CA ARG A 58 -5.47 -10.42 -4.07
C ARG A 58 -6.43 -11.27 -3.24
N VAL A 59 -6.70 -10.87 -1.99
CA VAL A 59 -7.64 -11.56 -1.10
C VAL A 59 -9.06 -11.49 -1.65
N ALA A 60 -9.52 -10.31 -2.07
CA ALA A 60 -10.85 -10.13 -2.65
C ALA A 60 -11.03 -11.04 -3.89
N PHE A 61 -10.03 -11.10 -4.76
CA PHE A 61 -10.08 -11.96 -5.95
C PHE A 61 -10.07 -13.44 -5.60
N ALA A 62 -9.25 -13.87 -4.64
CA ALA A 62 -9.23 -15.25 -4.15
C ALA A 62 -10.59 -15.66 -3.56
N MET A 63 -11.26 -14.75 -2.84
CA MET A 63 -12.61 -14.96 -2.31
C MET A 63 -13.64 -15.14 -3.41
N ILE A 64 -13.59 -14.33 -4.47
CA ILE A 64 -14.48 -14.46 -5.65
C ILE A 64 -14.27 -15.83 -6.32
N VAL A 65 -13.02 -16.22 -6.55
CA VAL A 65 -12.70 -17.54 -7.13
C VAL A 65 -13.23 -18.67 -6.25
N ALA A 66 -13.01 -18.59 -4.94
CA ALA A 66 -13.52 -19.57 -3.98
C ALA A 66 -15.06 -19.66 -3.99
N ALA A 67 -15.76 -18.52 -4.05
CA ALA A 67 -17.21 -18.48 -4.14
C ALA A 67 -17.73 -19.14 -5.42
N ILE A 68 -17.07 -18.91 -6.56
CA ILE A 68 -17.42 -19.57 -7.83
C ILE A 68 -17.20 -21.09 -7.72
N ILE A 69 -16.08 -21.54 -7.15
CA ILE A 69 -15.79 -22.96 -6.94
C ILE A 69 -16.87 -23.61 -6.08
N LEU A 70 -17.17 -23.01 -4.93
CA LEU A 70 -18.16 -23.54 -3.99
C LEU A 70 -19.57 -23.55 -4.59
N GLY A 71 -19.99 -22.46 -5.25
CA GLY A 71 -21.28 -22.39 -5.93
C GLY A 71 -21.40 -23.43 -7.05
N SER A 72 -20.31 -23.61 -7.82
CA SER A 72 -20.24 -24.63 -8.88
C SER A 72 -20.32 -26.05 -8.31
N ALA A 73 -19.61 -26.33 -7.22
CA ALA A 73 -19.65 -27.62 -6.54
C ALA A 73 -21.03 -27.96 -6.00
N VAL A 74 -21.72 -26.98 -5.41
CA VAL A 74 -23.11 -27.13 -4.95
C VAL A 74 -24.05 -27.42 -6.11
N ILE A 75 -23.93 -26.70 -7.23
CA ILE A 75 -24.74 -26.95 -8.44
C ILE A 75 -24.50 -28.36 -8.98
N LEU A 76 -23.24 -28.79 -9.07
CA LEU A 76 -22.89 -30.15 -9.50
C LEU A 76 -23.47 -31.20 -8.57
N GLY A 77 -23.36 -31.02 -7.24
CA GLY A 77 -23.87 -31.96 -6.25
C GLY A 77 -25.39 -32.08 -6.24
N MET A 78 -26.12 -30.99 -6.50
CA MET A 78 -27.58 -31.02 -6.57
C MET A 78 -28.12 -31.48 -7.94
N GLY A 79 -27.28 -31.54 -8.98
CA GLY A 79 -27.71 -31.97 -10.32
C GLY A 79 -28.68 -31.01 -11.01
N VAL A 80 -28.65 -29.72 -10.65
CA VAL A 80 -29.65 -28.70 -11.07
C VAL A 80 -29.22 -28.01 -12.37
N GLY A 81 -30.12 -27.97 -13.36
CA GLY A 81 -29.95 -27.23 -14.62
C GLY A 81 -29.81 -28.12 -15.88
N PRO A 82 -29.53 -27.52 -17.05
CA PRO A 82 -29.31 -28.27 -18.29
C PRO A 82 -28.14 -29.23 -18.14
N LYS A 83 -28.36 -30.50 -18.45
CA LYS A 83 -27.37 -31.56 -18.34
C LYS A 83 -26.63 -31.75 -19.66
N VAL A 84 -25.37 -32.17 -19.57
CA VAL A 84 -24.58 -32.49 -20.76
C VAL A 84 -25.17 -33.76 -21.43
N PRO A 85 -25.43 -33.77 -22.76
CA PRO A 85 -26.09 -34.90 -23.43
C PRO A 85 -25.33 -36.24 -23.39
N TYR A 86 -24.01 -36.21 -23.20
CA TYR A 86 -23.11 -37.37 -23.31
C TYR A 86 -22.45 -37.79 -21.98
N THR A 87 -22.87 -37.21 -20.85
CA THR A 87 -22.23 -37.46 -19.53
C THR A 87 -23.33 -37.70 -18.49
N GLU A 88 -23.13 -38.64 -17.56
CA GLU A 88 -24.09 -38.96 -16.51
C GLU A 88 -24.49 -37.72 -15.70
N ASN A 89 -25.67 -37.17 -15.95
CA ASN A 89 -26.35 -36.17 -15.12
C ASN A 89 -25.53 -34.94 -14.66
N VAL A 90 -24.42 -34.59 -15.31
CA VAL A 90 -23.58 -33.46 -14.88
C VAL A 90 -24.19 -32.14 -15.36
N PRO A 91 -24.48 -31.18 -14.45
CA PRO A 91 -24.94 -29.85 -14.83
C PRO A 91 -23.90 -29.05 -15.58
N VAL A 92 -24.27 -28.50 -16.74
CA VAL A 92 -23.39 -27.67 -17.59
C VAL A 92 -22.91 -26.42 -16.83
N LEU A 93 -23.79 -25.82 -16.02
CA LEU A 93 -23.49 -24.59 -15.28
C LEU A 93 -22.38 -24.79 -14.24
N GLY A 94 -22.40 -25.91 -13.51
CA GLY A 94 -21.36 -26.21 -12.52
C GLY A 94 -20.00 -26.47 -13.18
N LEU A 95 -20.00 -27.16 -14.33
CA LEU A 95 -18.79 -27.40 -15.12
C LEU A 95 -18.18 -26.09 -15.66
N LEU A 96 -19.02 -25.21 -16.21
CA LEU A 96 -18.58 -23.90 -16.69
C LEU A 96 -18.03 -23.03 -15.56
N GLY A 97 -18.70 -23.00 -14.41
CA GLY A 97 -18.22 -22.25 -13.25
C GLY A 97 -16.86 -22.76 -12.75
N PHE A 98 -16.64 -24.08 -12.72
CA PHE A 98 -15.32 -24.65 -12.41
C PHE A 98 -14.24 -24.29 -13.44
N LEU A 99 -14.55 -24.33 -14.73
CA LEU A 99 -13.62 -23.94 -15.79
C LEU A 99 -13.21 -22.46 -15.65
N VAL A 100 -14.19 -21.58 -15.46
CA VAL A 100 -13.95 -20.15 -15.26
C VAL A 100 -13.14 -19.92 -13.99
N ALA A 101 -13.50 -20.56 -12.87
CA ALA A 101 -12.75 -20.45 -11.63
C ALA A 101 -11.31 -20.97 -11.76
N GLY A 102 -11.09 -22.05 -12.50
CA GLY A 102 -9.75 -22.59 -12.77
C GLY A 102 -8.90 -21.59 -13.55
N LEU A 103 -9.45 -21.01 -14.63
CA LEU A 103 -8.75 -19.99 -15.42
C LEU A 103 -8.45 -18.74 -14.58
N LEU A 104 -9.42 -18.25 -13.81
CA LEU A 104 -9.24 -17.09 -12.93
C LEU A 104 -8.24 -17.37 -11.80
N GLY A 105 -8.27 -18.57 -11.23
CA GLY A 105 -7.33 -19.01 -10.19
C GLY A 105 -5.90 -19.11 -10.71
N ILE A 106 -5.69 -19.70 -11.89
CA ILE A 106 -4.38 -19.76 -12.55
C ILE A 106 -3.89 -18.35 -12.88
N TRP A 107 -4.76 -17.50 -13.43
CA TRP A 107 -4.42 -16.11 -13.73
C TRP A 107 -4.03 -15.34 -12.47
N LEU A 108 -4.78 -15.50 -11.37
CA LEU A 108 -4.49 -14.90 -10.08
C LEU A 108 -3.14 -15.40 -9.52
N ALA A 109 -2.89 -16.71 -9.58
CA ALA A 109 -1.62 -17.30 -9.15
C ALA A 109 -0.45 -16.71 -9.94
N PHE A 110 -0.58 -16.61 -11.27
CA PHE A 110 0.41 -15.97 -12.13
C PHE A 110 0.59 -14.48 -11.79
N ALA A 111 -0.50 -13.76 -11.53
CA ALA A 111 -0.46 -12.35 -11.15
C ALA A 111 0.25 -12.13 -9.80
N ILE A 112 0.01 -13.00 -8.81
CA ILE A 112 0.68 -12.95 -7.50
C ILE A 112 2.18 -13.21 -7.66
N LEU A 113 2.55 -14.27 -8.38
CA LEU A 113 3.95 -14.63 -8.63
C LEU A 113 4.70 -13.54 -9.41
N ARG A 114 4.06 -12.92 -10.41
CA ARG A 114 4.64 -11.82 -11.18
C ARG A 114 4.73 -10.51 -10.40
N SER A 115 3.77 -10.25 -9.51
CA SER A 115 3.71 -9.02 -8.71
C SER A 115 4.66 -9.04 -7.52
N GLY A 116 4.95 -10.22 -6.96
CA GLY A 116 5.92 -10.42 -5.88
C GLY A 116 7.36 -10.58 -6.35
N ARG A 117 7.77 -9.78 -7.34
CA ARG A 117 9.13 -9.77 -7.92
C ARG A 117 10.24 -10.12 -6.91
N LEU A 118 10.99 -11.19 -7.21
CA LEU A 118 12.46 -11.20 -7.12
C LEU A 118 13.02 -9.91 -7.74
#